data_AF-A0A358M4T1-F1
#
_entry.id   AF-A0A358M4T1-F1
#
_cell.length_a   1.000
_cell.length_b   1.000
_cell.length_c   1.000
_cell.angle_alpha   90.00
_cell.angle_beta   90.00
_cell.angle_gamma   90.00
#
_symmetry.space_group_name_H-M   'P 1'
#
loop_
_entity.id
_entity.type
_entity.pdbx_description
1 polymer ?
#
loop_
_entity_poly.entity_id
_entity_poly.type
_entity_poly.pdbx_seq_one_letter_code
_entity_poly.pdbx_strand_id
1 'polypeptide(L)' 'MNAFSIDPDEQIDDLFLKNYKIIQKQGCFRYGTDAVVLSDFAEKYIKKGSRLLDVGT' A
#
# COMPACT_ATOMS: atom_id res chain seq x y z
N MET A 1 -20.58 10.76 -2.01
CA MET A 1 -19.73 9.55 -1.92
C MET A 1 -19.18 9.30 -3.31
N ASN A 2 -17.86 9.37 -3.50
CA ASN A 2 -17.27 9.06 -4.80
C ASN A 2 -17.37 7.55 -5.00
N ALA A 3 -18.02 7.12 -6.07
CA ALA A 3 -18.03 5.72 -6.46
C ALA A 3 -16.64 5.36 -7.01
N PHE A 4 -15.99 4.39 -6.40
CA PHE A 4 -14.73 3.85 -6.85
C PHE A 4 -15.02 2.57 -7.66
N SER A 5 -14.43 2.44 -8.86
CA SER A 5 -14.58 1.25 -9.72
C SER A 5 -13.27 0.45 -9.69
N ILE A 6 -13.39 -0.88 -9.65
CA ILE A 6 -12.27 -1.81 -9.76
C ILE A 6 -12.50 -2.72 -10.98
N ASP A 7 -11.43 -3.16 -11.62
CA ASP A 7 -11.54 -4.13 -12.71
C ASP A 7 -11.95 -5.52 -12.19
N PRO A 8 -12.53 -6.40 -13.03
CA PRO A 8 -12.98 -7.73 -12.59
C PRO A 8 -11.89 -8.64 -12.01
N ASP A 9 -10.63 -8.39 -12.34
CA ASP A 9 -9.47 -9.13 -11.82
C ASP A 9 -8.73 -8.38 -10.70
N GLU A 10 -9.32 -7.31 -10.18
CA GLU A 10 -8.81 -6.55 -9.06
C GLU A 10 -9.62 -6.81 -7.78
N GLN A 11 -8.95 -6.66 -6.64
CA GLN A 11 -9.56 -6.71 -5.33
C GLN A 11 -8.98 -5.61 -4.44
N ILE A 12 -9.76 -5.16 -3.46
CA ILE A 12 -9.29 -4.23 -2.44
C ILE A 12 -8.86 -5.05 -1.23
N ASP A 13 -7.57 -5.04 -0.95
CA ASP A 13 -6.99 -5.70 0.21
C ASP A 13 -6.84 -4.70 1.36
N ASP A 14 -7.23 -5.13 2.55
CA ASP A 14 -6.98 -4.39 3.78
C ASP A 14 -5.54 -4.64 4.22
N LEU A 15 -4.77 -3.57 4.47
CA LEU A 15 -3.39 -3.68 4.92
C LEU A 15 -3.28 -3.93 6.43
N PHE A 16 -4.41 -3.96 7.15
CA PHE A 16 -4.51 -4.12 8.60
C PHE A 16 -3.70 -3.08 9.39
N LEU A 17 -3.46 -1.92 8.77
CA LEU A 17 -2.70 -0.81 9.32
C LEU A 17 -3.45 0.50 9.03
N LYS A 18 -3.82 1.24 10.08
CA LYS A 18 -4.38 2.61 9.99
C LYS A 18 -5.51 2.75 8.95
N ASN A 19 -6.34 1.71 8.76
CA ASN A 19 -7.40 1.60 7.73
C ASN A 19 -6.92 1.77 6.27
N TYR A 20 -5.64 1.53 6.02
CA TYR A 20 -5.09 1.55 4.68
C TYR A 20 -5.55 0.34 3.87
N LYS A 21 -5.86 0.62 2.60
CA LYS A 21 -6.32 -0.37 1.64
C LYS A 21 -5.56 -0.17 0.35
N ILE A 22 -5.31 -1.26 -0.36
CA ILE A 22 -4.61 -1.24 -1.64
C ILE A 22 -5.39 -2.06 -2.66
N ILE A 23 -5.36 -1.63 -3.91
CA ILE A 23 -5.93 -2.39 -5.03
C ILE A 23 -4.87 -3.39 -5.48
N GLN A 24 -5.26 -4.65 -5.65
CA GLN A 24 -4.40 -5.73 -6.09
C GLN A 24 -5.00 -6.45 -7.27
N LYS A 25 -4.20 -6.62 -8.32
CA LYS A 25 -4.57 -7.36 -9.53
C LYS A 25 -4.14 -8.82 -9.42
N GLN A 26 -5.02 -9.74 -9.78
CA GLN A 26 -4.70 -11.16 -9.82
C GLN A 26 -3.64 -11.44 -10.92
N GLY A 27 -2.71 -12.36 -10.64
CA GLY A 27 -1.64 -12.73 -11.57
C GLY A 27 -0.48 -11.73 -11.72
N CYS A 28 -0.54 -10.57 -11.06
CA CYS A 28 0.56 -9.61 -11.02
C CYS A 28 1.35 -9.69 -9.70
N PHE A 29 2.46 -8.94 -9.63
CA PHE A 29 3.17 -8.72 -8.37
C PHE A 29 2.21 -8.13 -7.33
N ARG A 30 2.29 -8.65 -6.11
CA ARG A 30 1.45 -8.23 -4.99
C ARG A 30 2.29 -7.76 -3.83
N TYR A 31 1.72 -6.91 -2.99
CA TYR A 31 2.41 -6.49 -1.77
C TYR A 31 2.69 -7.70 -0.87
N GLY A 32 3.84 -7.68 -0.21
CA GLY A 32 4.13 -8.56 0.90
C GLY A 32 3.78 -7.89 2.22
N THR A 33 3.48 -8.69 3.25
CA THR A 33 3.27 -8.18 4.62
C THR A 33 4.49 -7.42 5.13
N ASP A 34 5.69 -7.81 4.68
CA ASP A 34 6.95 -7.13 4.96
C ASP A 34 6.96 -5.68 4.46
N ALA A 35 6.41 -5.38 3.28
CA ALA A 35 6.30 -4.01 2.76
C ALA A 35 5.43 -3.12 3.67
N VAL A 36 4.34 -3.67 4.23
CA VAL A 36 3.45 -2.96 5.16
C VAL A 36 4.17 -2.67 6.48
N VAL A 37 4.82 -3.68 7.06
CA VAL A 37 5.56 -3.54 8.32
C VAL A 37 6.76 -2.60 8.15
N LEU A 38 7.49 -2.70 7.05
CA LEU A 38 8.61 -1.81 6.73
C LEU A 38 8.15 -0.36 6.60
N SER A 39 7.00 -0.12 5.98
CA SER A 39 6.42 1.21 5.84
C SER A 39 6.06 1.83 7.19
N ASP A 40 5.42 1.08 8.10
CA ASP A 40 5.13 1.57 9.46
C ASP A 40 6.40 1.80 10.29
N PHE A 41 7.41 0.95 10.10
CA PHE A 41 8.71 1.13 10.76
C PHE A 41 9.41 2.39 10.27
N ALA A 42 9.52 2.59 8.95
CA ALA A 42 10.22 3.71 8.35
C ALA A 42 9.58 5.06 8.68
N GLU A 43 8.23 5.14 8.72
CA GLU A 43 7.47 6.35 9.04
C GLU A 43 7.94 7.01 10.35
N LYS A 44 8.28 6.22 11.36
CA LYS A 44 8.72 6.69 12.69
C LYS A 44 10.01 7.51 12.66
N TYR A 45 10.82 7.35 11.61
CA TYR A 45 12.11 8.02 11.46
C TYR A 45 12.09 9.14 10.41
N ILE A 46 10.99 9.27 9.66
CA ILE A 46 10.87 10.23 8.56
C ILE A 46 10.31 11.55 9.08
N LYS A 47 11.04 12.64 8.85
CA LYS A 47 10.58 13.99 9.18
C LYS A 47 9.57 14.49 8.16
N LYS A 48 8.58 15.26 8.63
CA LYS A 48 7.61 15.94 7.76
C LYS A 48 8.34 16.84 6.75
N GLY A 49 7.98 16.72 5.47
CA GLY A 49 8.59 17.48 4.38
C GLY A 49 9.86 16.87 3.79
N SER A 50 10.32 15.71 4.30
CA SER A 50 11.39 14.95 3.67
C SER A 50 11.00 14.43 2.28
N ARG A 51 12.00 14.27 1.41
CA ARG A 51 11.86 13.56 0.13
C ARG A 51 12.24 12.10 0.35
N LEU A 52 11.41 11.19 -0.14
CA LEU A 52 11.59 9.74 -0.02
C LEU A 52 11.75 9.12 -1.41
N LEU A 53 12.48 8.01 -1.48
CA LEU A 53 12.59 7.15 -2.64
C LEU A 53 12.17 5.75 -2.22
N ASP A 54 11.14 5.22 -2.86
CA ASP A 54 10.76 3.81 -2.75
C ASP A 54 11.36 3.05 -3.95
N VAL A 55 12.01 1.92 -3.68
CA VAL A 55 12.77 1.16 -4.70
C VAL A 55 12.20 -0.25 -4.77
N GLY A 56 11.75 -0.66 -5.95
CA GLY A 56 11.13 -1.96 -6.16
C GLY A 56 9.62 -2.00 -5.89
N THR A 57 8.94 -0.88 -6.12
CA THR A 57 7.48 -0.71 -6.01
C THR A 57 6.70 -1.40 -7.13
#